data_AF-A0A348N0V1-F1
#
_entry.id   AF-A0A348N0V1-F1
#
_cell.length_a   1.000
_cell.length_b   1.000
_cell.length_c   1.000
_cell.angle_alpha   90.00
_cell.angle_beta   90.00
_cell.angle_gamma   90.00
#
_symmetry.space_group_name_H-M   'P 1'
#
loop_
_entity.id
_entity.type
_entity.pdbx_description
1 polymer ?
#
loop_
_entity_poly.entity_id
_entity_poly.type
_entity_poly.pdbx_seq_one_letter_code
_entity_poly.pdbx_strand_id
1 'polypeptide(L)' 'KHISELCMDIDCHSVAEGVETRAQYEAIREMGIDLIQGYYFSKPLSVKDTLQYNRRHNLDPADSLQPILHS' A
#
# COMPACT_ATOMS: atom_id res chain seq x y z
N LYS A 1 -12.14 8.47 7.51
CA LYS A 1 -11.94 9.56 6.53
C LYS A 1 -11.13 10.72 7.11
N HIS A 2 -11.40 11.20 8.34
CA HIS A 2 -10.60 12.27 8.99
C HIS A 2 -9.07 12.08 8.97
N ILE A 3 -8.54 10.85 9.13
CA ILE A 3 -7.09 10.61 9.07
C ILE A 3 -6.54 10.86 7.65
N SER A 4 -7.24 10.37 6.62
CA SER A 4 -6.87 10.60 5.22
C SER A 4 -6.92 12.10 4.88
N GLU A 5 -7.94 12.81 5.36
CA GLU A 5 -8.05 14.28 5.21
C GLU A 5 -6.87 15.01 5.84
N LEU A 6 -6.51 14.66 7.09
CA LEU A 6 -5.33 15.24 7.75
C LEU A 6 -4.04 14.95 6.98
N CYS A 7 -3.85 13.73 6.49
CA CYS A 7 -2.68 13.34 5.70
C CYS A 7 -2.55 14.18 4.44
N MET A 8 -3.65 14.44 3.72
CA MET A 8 -3.67 15.33 2.56
C MET A 8 -3.32 16.77 2.94
N ASP A 9 -3.87 17.29 4.04
CA ASP A 9 -3.64 18.68 4.47
C ASP A 9 -2.16 18.95 4.84
N ILE A 10 -1.43 17.93 5.26
CA ILE A 10 -0.02 18.02 5.67
C ILE A 10 0.97 17.44 4.65
N ASP A 11 0.50 17.12 3.44
CA ASP A 11 1.30 16.52 2.35
C ASP A 11 2.04 15.24 2.80
N CYS A 12 1.29 14.31 3.40
CA CYS A 12 1.79 13.05 3.93
C CYS A 12 0.99 11.87 3.40
N HIS A 13 1.67 10.76 3.13
CA HIS A 13 1.01 9.51 2.74
C HIS A 13 0.60 8.68 3.95
N SER A 14 -0.61 8.14 3.88
CA SER A 14 -1.17 7.23 4.87
C SER A 14 -0.92 5.76 4.51
N VAL A 15 -0.60 4.95 5.51
CA VAL A 15 -0.50 3.49 5.37
C VAL A 15 -1.41 2.79 6.37
N ALA A 16 -2.20 1.84 5.87
CA ALA A 16 -2.95 0.91 6.71
C ALA A 16 -2.22 -0.43 6.81
N GLU A 17 -1.77 -0.76 8.02
CA GLU A 17 -1.07 -2.02 8.30
C GLU A 17 -2.02 -3.09 8.87
N GLY A 18 -1.67 -4.36 8.65
CA GLY A 18 -2.39 -5.50 9.23
C GLY A 18 -3.68 -5.91 8.52
N VAL A 19 -3.83 -5.61 7.23
CA VAL A 19 -5.00 -6.07 6.44
C VAL A 19 -4.87 -7.56 6.11
N GLU A 20 -5.79 -8.38 6.62
CA GLU A 20 -5.74 -9.84 6.47
C GLU A 20 -6.89 -10.40 5.62
N THR A 21 -8.01 -9.68 5.56
CA THR A 21 -9.24 -10.14 4.91
C THR A 21 -9.71 -9.20 3.81
N ARG A 22 -10.49 -9.75 2.87
CA ARG A 22 -11.12 -8.97 1.79
C ARG A 22 -12.03 -7.86 2.31
N ALA A 23 -12.80 -8.14 3.36
CA ALA A 23 -13.71 -7.15 3.95
C ALA A 23 -12.94 -5.95 4.55
N GLN A 24 -11.80 -6.21 5.21
CA GLN A 24 -10.92 -5.14 5.69
C GLN A 24 -10.32 -4.34 4.53
N TYR A 25 -9.85 -5.01 3.48
CA TYR A 25 -9.33 -4.35 2.29
C TYR A 25 -10.37 -3.41 1.65
N GLU A 26 -11.59 -3.89 1.44
CA GLU A 26 -12.68 -3.09 0.87
C GLU A 26 -13.02 -1.88 1.76
N ALA A 27 -13.11 -2.09 3.08
CA ALA A 27 -13.38 -1.01 4.03
C ALA A 27 -12.26 0.07 4.01
N ILE A 28 -10.99 -0.32 4.01
CA ILE A 28 -9.87 0.63 4.01
C ILE A 28 -9.76 1.36 2.68
N ARG A 29 -9.99 0.67 1.56
CA ARG A 29 -10.01 1.28 0.23
C ARG A 29 -11.05 2.39 0.12
N GLU A 30 -12.21 2.24 0.74
CA GLU A 30 -13.26 3.27 0.78
C GLU A 30 -12.93 4.46 1.68
N MET A 31 -11.96 4.33 2.59
CA MET A 31 -11.55 5.39 3.51
C MET A 31 -10.56 6.39 2.90
N GLY A 32 -10.02 6.11 1.71
CA GLY A 32 -9.06 6.98 1.03
C GLY A 32 -7.63 6.87 1.59
N ILE A 33 -7.24 5.69 2.06
CA ILE A 33 -5.86 5.43 2.48
C ILE A 33 -4.98 5.15 1.26
N ASP A 34 -3.77 5.72 1.22
CA ASP A 34 -2.88 5.68 0.05
C ASP A 34 -2.23 4.31 -0.13
N LEU A 35 -1.68 3.76 0.96
CA LEU A 35 -0.93 2.51 0.96
C LEU A 35 -1.55 1.49 1.91
N ILE A 36 -1.48 0.21 1.54
CA ILE A 36 -2.02 -0.88 2.34
C ILE A 36 -0.99 -1.98 2.47
N GLN A 37 -0.75 -2.45 3.69
CA GLN A 37 0.11 -3.59 3.99
C GLN A 37 -0.67 -4.64 4.80
N GLY A 38 -0.52 -5.90 4.44
CA GLY A 38 -1.00 -7.00 5.28
C GLY A 38 -1.01 -8.35 4.59
N TYR A 39 -1.34 -9.40 5.35
CA TYR A 39 -1.30 -10.79 4.89
C TYR A 39 -2.33 -11.10 3.81
N TYR A 40 -3.30 -10.21 3.61
CA TYR A 40 -4.19 -10.25 2.46
C TYR A 40 -3.41 -10.22 1.13
N PHE A 41 -2.31 -9.48 1.07
CA PHE A 41 -1.44 -9.39 -0.12
C PHE A 41 -0.33 -10.43 -0.07
N SER A 42 0.48 -10.40 0.99
CA SER A 42 1.52 -11.39 1.26
C SER A 42 1.95 -11.37 2.73
N LYS A 43 2.48 -12.50 3.21
CA LYS A 43 3.30 -12.50 4.42
C LYS A 43 4.63 -11.76 4.17
N PRO A 44 5.43 -11.43 5.20
CA PRO A 44 6.78 -10.92 5.02
C PRO A 44 7.59 -11.88 4.16
N LEU A 45 8.21 -11.35 3.12
CA LEU A 45 8.95 -12.12 2.12
C LEU A 45 10.45 -11.86 2.28
N SER A 46 11.27 -12.86 1.93
CA SER A 46 12.70 -12.61 1.72
C SER A 46 12.92 -11.68 0.52
N VAL A 47 14.12 -11.11 0.37
CA VAL A 47 14.46 -10.29 -0.82
C VAL A 47 14.23 -11.07 -2.11
N LYS A 48 14.65 -12.34 -2.16
CA LYS A 48 14.48 -13.21 -3.34
C LYS A 48 12.99 -13.41 -3.67
N ASP A 49 12.18 -13.66 -2.66
CA ASP A 49 10.75 -13.91 -2.84
C ASP A 49 10.00 -12.63 -3.19
N THR A 50 10.42 -11.48 -2.66
CA THR A 50 9.90 -10.16 -3.02
C THR A 50 10.12 -9.87 -4.51
N LEU A 51 11.34 -10.10 -5.02
CA LEU A 51 11.60 -9.93 -6.46
C LEU A 51 10.72 -10.84 -7.33
N GLN A 52 10.41 -12.05 -6.85
CA GLN A 52 9.53 -12.96 -7.55
C GLN A 52 8.06 -12.52 -7.47
N TYR A 53 7.61 -12.03 -6.31
CA TYR A 53 6.29 -11.47 -6.10
C TYR A 53 6.06 -10.27 -7.04
N ASN A 54 7.00 -9.33 -7.07
CA ASN A 54 6.94 -8.14 -7.92
C ASN A 54 6.77 -8.51 -9.39
N ARG A 55 7.58 -9.45 -9.90
CA ARG A 55 7.44 -9.95 -11.28
C ARG A 55 6.09 -10.60 -11.57
N ARG A 56 5.52 -11.36 -10.62
CA ARG A 56 4.20 -12.01 -10.81
C ARG A 56 3.06 -10.99 -10.89
N HIS A 57 3.20 -9.88 -10.17
CA HIS A 57 2.19 -8.84 -10.09
C HIS A 57 2.47 -7.64 -11.01
N ASN A 58 3.45 -7.75 -11.91
CA ASN A 58 3.91 -6.68 -12.80
C ASN A 58 4.18 -5.37 -12.05
N LEU A 59 4.74 -5.47 -10.85
CA LEU A 59 5.17 -4.32 -10.05
C LEU A 59 6.63 -4.05 -10.41
N ASP A 60 6.87 -3.08 -11.29
CA ASP A 60 8.23 -2.61 -11.52
C ASP A 60 8.67 -1.73 -10.33
N PRO A 61 9.86 -1.96 -9.73
CA PRO A 61 10.38 -1.06 -8.71
C PRO A 61 10.43 0.40 -9.17
N ALA A 62 10.60 0.66 -10.47
CA ALA A 62 10.55 2.01 -11.04
C ALA A 62 9.15 2.64 -11.03
N ASP A 63 8.07 1.83 -11.06
CA ASP A 63 6.69 2.31 -11.02
C ASP A 63 6.22 2.60 -9.60
N SER A 64 6.72 1.84 -8.61
CA SER A 64 6.38 2.04 -7.19
C SER A 64 6.99 3.29 -6.54
N LEU A 65 7.98 3.93 -7.18
CA LEU A 65 8.62 5.15 -6.69
C LEU A 65 8.07 6.43 -7.34
N GLN A 66 7.33 6.32 -8.44
CA GLN A 66 6.75 7.47 -9.13
C GLN A 66 5.69 8.23 -8.29
N PRO A 67 4.86 7.59 -7.44
CA PRO A 67 3.94 8.33 -6.58
C PRO A 67 4.62 9.14 -5.47
N ILE A 68 5.86 8.77 -5.10
CA ILE A 68 6.59 9.34 -3.94
C ILE A 68 7.46 10.55 -4.34
N LEU A 69 7.55 10.86 -5.65
CA LEU A 69 8.46 11.89 -6.17
C LEU A 69 7.74 13.07 -6.84
N HIS A 70 6.42 13.21 -6.69
CA HIS A 70 5.68 14.35 -7.22
C HIS A 70 5.23 15.28 -6.09
N SER A 71 6.15 16.18 -5.74
CA SER A 71 5.85 17.54 -5.25
C SER A 71 6.04 18.52 -6.39
#